data_AF-A0A3D2D4A4-F1
#
_entry.id   AF-A0A3D2D4A4-F1
#
_cell.length_a   1.000
_cell.length_b   1.000
_cell.length_c   1.000
_cell.angle_alpha   90.00
_cell.angle_beta   90.00
_cell.angle_gamma   90.00
#
_symmetry.space_group_name_H-M   'P 1'
#
loop_
_entity.id
_entity.type
_entity.pdbx_description
1 polymer ?
#
loop_
_entity_poly.entity_id
_entity_poly.type
_entity_poly.pdbx_seq_one_letter_code
_entity_poly.pdbx_strand_id
1 'polypeptide(L)'
;MKKKSLLFLALALALSLCLAFVACGDKNGGVNKLTAESGITLDGAFENDSVLKAEHHAADSEQGKAAIAAIDKPYDSTRVAVFDITLTKDGEKVQPNGKVRITMPKPFESELGYVTYHVKDDNTVEELATTVDGNNIYFETASFSYFVVAGLVNADQQHIHSYVEKVTDRNLVDNATCQRRLCIGLFAVFAAVWAEKPLNTANLPIITCAKKKVTIPDAKKTDLPTANVA
;
A
#
# COMPACT_ATOMS: atom_id res chain seq x y z
N MET A 1 51.37 -23.40 -64.16
CA MET A 1 50.11 -22.70 -63.78
C MET A 1 49.49 -23.39 -62.57
N LYS A 2 49.96 -23.18 -61.33
CA LYS A 2 49.39 -23.92 -60.16
C LYS A 2 49.25 -23.09 -58.88
N LYS A 3 50.19 -22.21 -58.54
CA LYS A 3 50.14 -21.44 -57.27
C LYS A 3 49.11 -20.31 -57.24
N LYS A 4 48.92 -19.58 -58.36
CA LYS A 4 47.94 -18.49 -58.44
C LYS A 4 46.49 -18.99 -58.41
N SER A 5 46.21 -20.11 -59.08
CA SER A 5 44.87 -20.72 -59.12
C SER A 5 44.41 -21.30 -57.77
N LEU A 6 45.35 -21.85 -56.97
CA LEU A 6 45.06 -22.32 -55.61
C LEU A 6 44.78 -21.16 -54.65
N LEU A 7 45.42 -20.01 -54.84
CA LEU A 7 45.23 -18.82 -54.02
C LEU A 7 43.87 -18.14 -54.28
N PHE A 8 43.40 -18.15 -55.54
CA PHE A 8 42.04 -17.71 -55.88
C PHE A 8 40.95 -18.66 -55.38
N LEU A 9 41.20 -19.98 -55.42
CA LEU A 9 40.26 -20.97 -54.88
C LEU A 9 40.11 -20.86 -53.36
N ALA A 10 41.21 -20.65 -52.63
CA ALA A 10 41.20 -20.45 -51.18
C ALA A 10 40.51 -19.13 -50.78
N LEU A 11 40.72 -18.05 -51.53
CA LEU A 11 40.07 -16.77 -51.28
C LEU A 11 38.56 -16.82 -51.57
N ALA A 12 38.13 -17.54 -52.62
CA ALA A 12 36.73 -17.74 -52.93
C ALA A 12 36.01 -18.61 -51.88
N LEU A 13 36.68 -19.63 -51.36
CA LEU A 13 36.13 -20.50 -50.31
C LEU A 13 36.06 -19.77 -48.95
N ALA A 14 37.01 -18.88 -48.66
CA ALA A 14 36.98 -18.01 -47.48
C ALA A 14 35.87 -16.94 -47.57
N LEU A 15 35.67 -16.30 -48.74
CA LEU A 15 34.57 -15.34 -48.95
C LEU A 15 33.19 -16.03 -48.90
N SER A 16 33.09 -17.26 -49.41
CA SER A 16 31.88 -18.09 -49.33
C SER A 16 31.54 -18.50 -47.89
N LEU A 17 32.54 -18.68 -47.02
CA LEU A 17 32.33 -18.98 -45.60
C LEU A 17 31.88 -17.75 -44.80
N CYS A 18 32.33 -16.55 -45.19
CA CYS A 18 31.90 -15.29 -44.57
C CYS A 18 30.43 -14.94 -44.84
N LEU A 19 29.85 -15.43 -45.94
CA LEU A 19 28.43 -15.19 -46.27
C LEU A 19 27.46 -16.14 -45.56
N ALA A 20 27.94 -17.23 -44.96
CA ALA A 20 27.11 -18.14 -44.16
C ALA A 20 26.87 -17.64 -42.72
N PHE A 21 27.61 -16.63 -42.27
CA PHE A 21 27.41 -16.02 -40.94
C PHE A 21 26.51 -14.77 -40.95
N VAL A 22 26.08 -14.27 -42.12
CA VAL A 22 25.15 -13.13 -42.23
C VAL A 22 23.70 -13.63 -42.33
N ALA A 23 23.32 -14.49 -41.39
CA ALA A 23 21.93 -14.88 -41.15
C ALA A 23 21.68 -15.22 -39.68
N CYS A 24 22.32 -14.50 -38.75
CA CYS A 24 21.65 -14.20 -37.48
C CYS A 24 20.65 -13.07 -37.77
N GLY A 25 19.56 -13.41 -38.47
CA GLY A 25 18.36 -12.60 -38.38
C GLY A 25 17.93 -12.67 -36.92
N ASP A 26 17.90 -11.51 -36.26
CA ASP A 26 17.35 -11.33 -34.93
C ASP A 26 16.04 -12.11 -34.82
N LYS A 27 16.10 -13.31 -34.24
CA LYS A 27 14.95 -13.93 -33.60
C LYS A 27 14.86 -13.38 -32.17
N ASN A 28 15.03 -12.08 -32.01
CA ASN A 28 14.63 -11.42 -30.78
C ASN A 28 13.13 -11.16 -30.91
N GLY A 29 12.36 -12.25 -30.89
CA GLY A 29 10.94 -12.26 -30.61
C GLY A 29 10.72 -11.93 -29.14
N GLY A 30 11.18 -10.75 -28.74
CA GLY A 30 10.86 -10.16 -27.46
C GLY A 30 9.73 -9.17 -27.68
N VAL A 31 8.74 -9.17 -26.79
CA VAL A 31 7.73 -8.12 -26.76
C VAL A 31 8.23 -7.01 -25.83
N ASN A 32 8.22 -5.77 -26.30
CA ASN A 32 8.75 -4.64 -25.55
C ASN A 32 7.71 -3.94 -24.66
N LYS A 33 6.44 -4.27 -24.90
CA LYS A 33 5.31 -3.68 -24.18
C LYS A 33 4.20 -4.71 -24.01
N LEU A 34 3.69 -4.81 -22.79
CA LEU A 34 2.52 -5.63 -22.46
C LEU A 34 1.42 -4.72 -21.87
N THR A 35 0.17 -5.06 -22.12
CA THR A 35 -0.99 -4.29 -21.63
C THR A 35 -2.03 -5.25 -21.06
N ALA A 36 -2.44 -5.02 -19.82
CA ALA A 36 -3.52 -5.73 -19.15
C ALA A 36 -4.88 -5.13 -19.54
N GLU A 37 -5.95 -5.91 -19.37
CA GLU A 37 -7.32 -5.45 -19.58
C GLU A 37 -7.71 -4.26 -18.69
N SER A 38 -7.07 -4.13 -17.52
CA SER A 38 -7.24 -3.02 -16.59
C SER A 38 -6.61 -1.69 -17.05
N GLY A 39 -5.96 -1.67 -18.22
CA GLY A 39 -5.25 -0.49 -18.74
C GLY A 39 -3.84 -0.30 -18.17
N ILE A 40 -3.38 -1.22 -17.31
CA ILE A 40 -2.02 -1.25 -16.80
C ILE A 40 -1.09 -1.74 -17.91
N THR A 41 0.03 -1.04 -18.10
CA THR A 41 1.03 -1.37 -19.12
C THR A 41 2.39 -1.59 -18.50
N LEU A 42 3.15 -2.50 -19.11
CA LEU A 42 4.55 -2.76 -18.77
C LEU A 42 5.42 -2.44 -19.97
N ASP A 43 6.42 -1.60 -19.78
CA ASP A 43 7.50 -1.39 -20.76
C ASP A 43 8.77 -2.06 -20.25
N GLY A 44 9.37 -2.94 -21.07
CA GLY A 44 10.50 -3.78 -20.67
C GLY A 44 10.88 -4.78 -21.75
N ALA A 45 11.78 -5.71 -21.46
CA ALA A 45 12.09 -6.82 -22.36
C ALA A 45 11.40 -8.09 -21.86
N PHE A 46 10.41 -8.59 -22.60
CA PHE A 46 9.66 -9.79 -22.25
C PHE A 46 9.77 -10.83 -23.34
N GLU A 47 9.65 -12.10 -22.97
CA GLU A 47 9.64 -13.20 -23.92
C GLU A 47 8.32 -13.21 -24.71
N ASN A 48 8.35 -13.73 -25.94
CA ASN A 48 7.12 -14.02 -26.69
C ASN A 48 6.15 -14.87 -25.86
N ASP A 49 4.86 -14.66 -26.10
CA ASP A 49 3.75 -15.37 -25.44
C ASP A 49 3.62 -15.09 -23.94
N SER A 50 4.38 -14.12 -23.41
CA SER A 50 4.17 -13.61 -22.05
C SER A 50 2.82 -12.88 -21.97
N VAL A 51 2.03 -13.24 -20.96
CA VAL A 51 0.72 -12.65 -20.68
C VAL A 51 0.79 -11.88 -19.37
N LEU A 52 0.41 -10.60 -19.43
CA LEU A 52 0.28 -9.73 -18.27
C LEU A 52 -1.14 -9.83 -17.72
N LYS A 53 -1.25 -10.09 -16.42
CA LYS A 53 -2.48 -9.96 -15.65
C LYS A 53 -2.28 -8.93 -14.55
N ALA A 54 -3.26 -8.08 -14.37
CA ALA A 54 -3.25 -7.10 -13.30
C ALA A 54 -4.65 -7.01 -12.69
N GLU A 55 -4.80 -7.57 -11.49
CA GLU A 55 -6.06 -7.67 -10.76
C GLU A 55 -6.10 -6.62 -9.66
N HIS A 56 -7.24 -5.93 -9.53
CA HIS A 56 -7.45 -4.98 -8.45
C HIS A 56 -8.13 -5.67 -7.27
N HIS A 57 -7.51 -5.61 -6.10
CA HIS A 57 -8.08 -6.10 -4.85
C HIS A 57 -8.63 -4.94 -4.03
N ALA A 58 -9.86 -5.12 -3.54
CA ALA A 58 -10.44 -4.18 -2.57
C ALA A 58 -9.59 -4.14 -1.30
N ALA A 59 -9.45 -2.96 -0.69
CA ALA A 59 -8.63 -2.77 0.50
C ALA A 59 -9.10 -3.61 1.72
N ASP A 60 -10.37 -4.00 1.74
CA ASP A 60 -10.99 -4.82 2.78
C ASP A 60 -11.02 -6.33 2.46
N SER A 61 -10.53 -6.74 1.28
CA SER A 61 -10.34 -8.17 0.97
C SER A 61 -9.20 -8.76 1.80
N GLU A 62 -9.14 -10.09 1.91
CA GLU A 62 -8.07 -10.77 2.63
C GLU A 62 -6.68 -10.44 2.05
N GLN A 63 -6.57 -10.42 0.72
CA GLN A 63 -5.35 -10.06 0.00
C GLN A 63 -4.99 -8.59 0.18
N GLY A 64 -5.99 -7.70 0.08
CA GLY A 64 -5.80 -6.25 0.25
C GLY A 64 -5.30 -5.92 1.67
N LYS A 65 -5.94 -6.47 2.69
CA LYS A 65 -5.53 -6.29 4.09
C LYS A 65 -4.14 -6.81 4.35
N ALA A 66 -3.79 -7.99 3.82
CA ALA A 66 -2.46 -8.57 4.00
C ALA A 66 -1.37 -7.68 3.40
N ALA A 67 -1.57 -7.19 2.16
CA ALA A 67 -0.62 -6.30 1.50
C ALA A 67 -0.48 -4.95 2.24
N ILE A 68 -1.59 -4.38 2.69
CA ILE A 68 -1.62 -3.10 3.41
C ILE A 68 -0.95 -3.23 4.80
N ALA A 69 -1.17 -4.34 5.50
CA ALA A 69 -0.61 -4.59 6.83
C ALA A 69 0.92 -4.77 6.83
N ALA A 70 1.53 -5.10 5.67
CA ALA A 70 2.97 -5.20 5.53
C ALA A 70 3.68 -3.82 5.52
N ILE A 71 2.94 -2.73 5.29
CA ILE A 71 3.50 -1.39 5.14
C ILE A 71 3.60 -0.71 6.51
N ASP A 72 4.83 -0.50 6.98
CA ASP A 72 5.14 0.18 8.25
C ASP A 72 5.30 1.71 8.10
N LYS A 73 5.13 2.23 6.89
CA LYS A 73 5.32 3.66 6.57
C LYS A 73 3.99 4.42 6.61
N PRO A 74 4.01 5.71 6.93
CA PRO A 74 2.80 6.53 6.94
C PRO A 74 2.30 6.77 5.51
N TYR A 75 1.00 6.57 5.31
CA TYR A 75 0.28 6.85 4.07
C TYR A 75 -1.16 7.27 4.37
N ASP A 76 -1.87 7.79 3.38
CA ASP A 76 -3.29 8.13 3.51
C ASP A 76 -4.13 6.86 3.42
N SER A 77 -4.61 6.36 4.56
CA SER A 77 -5.41 5.13 4.63
C SER A 77 -6.78 5.23 3.94
N THR A 78 -7.23 6.44 3.58
CA THR A 78 -8.47 6.64 2.81
C THR A 78 -8.24 6.57 1.30
N ARG A 79 -6.98 6.66 0.87
CA ARG A 79 -6.53 6.69 -0.52
C ARG A 79 -5.52 5.59 -0.75
N VAL A 80 -6.03 4.37 -0.85
CA VAL A 80 -5.22 3.15 -1.07
C VAL A 80 -5.88 2.28 -2.14
N ALA A 81 -5.08 1.76 -3.05
CA ALA A 81 -5.47 0.77 -4.05
C ALA A 81 -4.44 -0.35 -4.10
N VAL A 82 -4.90 -1.60 -4.19
CA VAL A 82 -4.05 -2.79 -4.20
C VAL A 82 -4.17 -3.50 -5.53
N PHE A 83 -3.03 -3.77 -6.16
CA PHE A 83 -2.96 -4.47 -7.44
C PHE A 83 -2.08 -5.71 -7.32
N ASP A 84 -2.60 -6.88 -7.68
CA ASP A 84 -1.79 -8.07 -7.95
C ASP A 84 -1.40 -8.05 -9.43
N ILE A 85 -0.13 -7.74 -9.71
CA ILE A 85 0.40 -7.73 -11.07
C ILE A 85 1.22 -8.99 -11.23
N THR A 86 0.83 -9.84 -12.18
CA THR A 86 1.53 -11.08 -12.49
C THR A 86 1.86 -11.17 -13.97
N LEU A 87 3.06 -11.66 -14.24
CA LEU A 87 3.47 -12.03 -15.58
C LEU A 87 3.51 -13.56 -15.66
N THR A 88 2.86 -14.12 -16.67
CA THR A 88 2.85 -15.57 -16.90
C THR A 88 3.34 -15.92 -18.29
N LYS A 89 4.11 -17.00 -18.39
CA LYS A 89 4.50 -17.60 -19.66
C LYS A 89 4.16 -19.08 -19.62
N ASP A 90 3.50 -19.58 -20.66
CA ASP A 90 3.04 -20.98 -20.73
C ASP A 90 2.20 -21.42 -19.51
N GLY A 91 1.54 -20.46 -18.84
CA GLY A 91 0.76 -20.69 -17.62
C GLY A 91 1.55 -20.62 -16.31
N GLU A 92 2.88 -20.49 -16.34
CA GLU A 92 3.74 -20.37 -15.16
C GLU A 92 4.07 -18.91 -14.85
N LYS A 93 4.14 -18.55 -13.55
CA LYS A 93 4.56 -17.21 -13.12
C LYS A 93 6.04 -17.00 -13.43
N VAL A 94 6.35 -15.88 -14.09
CA VAL A 94 7.71 -15.49 -14.45
C VAL A 94 8.01 -14.07 -13.96
N GLN A 95 9.28 -13.81 -13.66
CA GLN A 95 9.76 -12.49 -13.27
C GLN A 95 10.38 -11.78 -14.48
N PRO A 96 10.42 -10.43 -14.51
CA PRO A 96 10.99 -9.72 -15.64
C PRO A 96 12.52 -9.86 -15.65
N ASN A 97 13.13 -9.81 -16.84
CA ASN A 97 14.58 -9.81 -16.96
C ASN A 97 15.14 -8.40 -16.75
N GLY A 98 15.21 -7.99 -15.50
CA GLY A 98 15.71 -6.67 -15.08
C GLY A 98 14.59 -5.70 -14.68
N LYS A 99 14.94 -4.40 -14.64
CA LYS A 99 13.98 -3.36 -14.29
C LYS A 99 13.03 -3.09 -15.45
N VAL A 100 11.76 -2.98 -15.11
CA VAL A 100 10.68 -2.64 -16.04
C VAL A 100 9.90 -1.44 -15.50
N ARG A 101 9.27 -0.69 -16.40
CA ARG A 101 8.41 0.43 -16.04
C ARG A 101 6.95 -0.01 -16.07
N ILE A 102 6.26 0.18 -14.96
CA ILE A 102 4.81 0.02 -14.86
C ILE A 102 4.17 1.38 -15.08
N THR A 103 3.18 1.46 -15.97
CA THR A 103 2.34 2.64 -16.16
C THR A 103 0.88 2.25 -16.00
N MET A 104 0.15 2.95 -15.13
CA MET A 104 -1.25 2.68 -14.86
C MET A 104 -2.07 3.96 -14.73
N PRO A 105 -3.39 3.93 -15.01
CA PRO A 105 -4.29 5.02 -14.69
C PRO A 105 -4.27 5.32 -13.19
N LYS A 106 -4.48 6.58 -12.82
CA LYS A 106 -4.63 6.96 -11.41
C LYS A 106 -5.79 6.17 -10.79
N PRO A 107 -5.58 5.45 -9.68
CA PRO A 107 -6.66 4.73 -9.01
C PRO A 107 -7.62 5.65 -8.25
N PHE A 108 -7.14 6.81 -7.83
CA PHE A 108 -7.87 7.86 -7.13
C PHE A 108 -7.12 9.18 -7.29
N GLU A 109 -7.72 10.31 -6.96
CA GLU A 109 -7.03 11.61 -6.96
C GLU A 109 -6.30 11.85 -5.63
N SER A 110 -5.07 12.35 -5.70
CA SER A 110 -4.25 12.70 -4.53
C SER A 110 -3.60 14.07 -4.68
N GLU A 111 -3.82 14.96 -3.72
CA GLU A 111 -3.31 16.34 -3.73
C GLU A 111 -1.80 16.41 -3.50
N LEU A 112 -1.27 15.55 -2.63
CA LEU A 112 0.15 15.53 -2.23
C LEU A 112 0.99 14.58 -3.10
N GLY A 113 0.37 13.88 -4.05
CA GLY A 113 1.01 12.86 -4.87
C GLY A 113 0.82 11.44 -4.35
N TYR A 114 1.57 10.51 -4.92
CA TYR A 114 1.43 9.07 -4.71
C TYR A 114 2.76 8.45 -4.30
N VAL A 115 2.67 7.37 -3.56
CA VAL A 115 3.76 6.44 -3.29
C VAL A 115 3.28 5.04 -3.60
N THR A 116 4.14 4.21 -4.19
CA THR A 116 3.82 2.80 -4.43
C THR A 116 4.70 1.94 -3.55
N TYR A 117 4.08 1.02 -2.81
CA TYR A 117 4.79 -0.01 -2.07
C TYR A 117 4.66 -1.34 -2.81
N HIS A 118 5.78 -2.01 -3.00
CA HIS A 118 5.84 -3.33 -3.57
C HIS A 118 6.03 -4.34 -2.45
N VAL A 119 5.02 -5.17 -2.22
CA VAL A 119 5.05 -6.28 -1.27
C VAL A 119 5.44 -7.53 -2.05
N LYS A 120 6.68 -8.00 -1.85
CA LYS A 120 7.22 -9.18 -2.53
C LYS A 120 6.64 -10.46 -1.92
N ASP A 121 6.83 -11.58 -2.61
CA ASP A 121 6.33 -12.89 -2.17
C ASP A 121 6.91 -13.36 -0.82
N ASP A 122 8.07 -12.83 -0.41
CA ASP A 122 8.69 -13.06 0.90
C ASP A 122 8.20 -12.09 2.00
N ASN A 123 7.17 -11.29 1.70
CA ASN A 123 6.64 -10.18 2.50
C ASN A 123 7.63 -9.02 2.72
N THR A 124 8.74 -8.97 1.99
CA THR A 124 9.61 -7.80 2.01
C THR A 124 8.92 -6.65 1.28
N VAL A 125 8.87 -5.48 1.92
CA VAL A 125 8.27 -4.27 1.34
C VAL A 125 9.36 -3.33 0.81
N GLU A 126 9.22 -2.94 -0.44
CA GLU A 126 10.06 -1.95 -1.11
C GLU A 126 9.21 -0.71 -1.45
N GLU A 127 9.70 0.47 -1.10
CA GLU A 127 9.09 1.73 -1.51
C GLU A 127 9.60 2.10 -2.91
N LEU A 128 8.67 2.35 -3.83
CA LEU A 128 8.95 2.73 -5.20
C LEU A 128 8.55 4.19 -5.41
N ALA A 129 9.46 4.97 -6.00
CA ALA A 129 9.17 6.34 -6.38
C ALA A 129 8.11 6.35 -7.50
N THR A 130 6.97 6.97 -7.20
CA THR A 130 5.83 7.05 -8.11
C THR A 130 5.71 8.44 -8.65
N THR A 131 5.75 8.55 -9.98
CA THR A 131 5.64 9.85 -10.65
C THR A 131 4.31 9.93 -11.39
N VAL A 132 3.77 11.14 -11.45
CA VAL A 132 2.50 11.44 -12.12
C VAL A 132 2.79 12.05 -13.49
N ASP A 133 2.15 11.53 -14.54
CA ASP A 133 2.13 12.14 -15.86
C ASP A 133 0.69 12.15 -16.41
N GLY A 134 0.11 13.34 -16.46
CA GLY A 134 -1.29 13.53 -16.84
C GLY A 134 -2.26 12.73 -15.95
N ASN A 135 -2.96 11.76 -16.56
CA ASN A 135 -3.92 10.89 -15.89
C ASN A 135 -3.33 9.54 -15.43
N ASN A 136 -2.03 9.34 -15.62
CA ASN A 136 -1.34 8.11 -15.30
C ASN A 136 -0.31 8.32 -14.19
N ILE A 137 0.06 7.21 -13.55
CA ILE A 137 1.22 7.11 -12.68
C ILE A 137 2.21 6.09 -13.25
N TYR A 138 3.49 6.31 -13.00
CA TYR A 138 4.55 5.39 -13.40
C TYR A 138 5.57 5.17 -12.28
N PHE A 139 6.08 3.95 -12.22
CA PHE A 139 7.14 3.53 -11.31
C PHE A 139 7.92 2.36 -11.91
N GLU A 140 9.14 2.16 -11.45
CA GLU A 140 10.01 1.06 -11.90
C GLU A 140 10.07 -0.04 -10.86
N THR A 141 10.10 -1.29 -11.31
CA THR A 141 10.27 -2.47 -10.45
C THR A 141 11.12 -3.54 -11.14
N ALA A 142 11.74 -4.42 -10.36
CA ALA A 142 12.50 -5.57 -10.86
C ALA A 142 11.81 -6.92 -10.56
N SER A 143 10.67 -6.90 -9.87
CA SER A 143 9.84 -8.09 -9.66
C SER A 143 8.36 -7.74 -9.62
N PHE A 144 7.52 -8.76 -9.75
CA PHE A 144 6.06 -8.69 -9.76
C PHE A 144 5.48 -9.46 -8.57
N SER A 145 4.49 -8.85 -7.92
CA SER A 145 3.64 -9.41 -6.87
C SER A 145 2.57 -8.34 -6.55
N TYR A 146 2.29 -8.06 -5.28
CA TYR A 146 1.37 -7.02 -4.86
C TYR A 146 2.00 -5.61 -4.89
N PHE A 147 1.27 -4.66 -5.48
CA PHE A 147 1.58 -3.25 -5.48
C PHE A 147 0.47 -2.47 -4.77
N VAL A 148 0.83 -1.79 -3.70
CA VAL A 148 -0.08 -0.92 -2.94
C VAL A 148 0.23 0.52 -3.32
N VAL A 149 -0.67 1.14 -4.07
CA VAL A 149 -0.60 2.56 -4.43
C VAL A 149 -1.34 3.35 -3.37
N ALA A 150 -0.65 4.28 -2.71
CA ALA A 150 -1.22 5.08 -1.63
C ALA A 150 -1.01 6.58 -1.85
N GLY A 151 -1.92 7.38 -1.31
CA GLY A 151 -1.76 8.83 -1.23
C GLY A 151 -0.67 9.20 -0.21
N LEU A 152 0.16 10.18 -0.56
CA LEU A 152 1.12 10.76 0.37
C LEU A 152 0.40 11.55 1.46
N VAL A 153 0.92 11.48 2.69
CA VAL A 153 0.50 12.33 3.81
C VAL A 153 1.61 13.32 4.13
N ASN A 154 1.24 14.54 4.53
CA ASN A 154 2.22 15.51 5.00
C ASN A 154 2.98 14.92 6.19
N ALA A 155 4.32 14.91 6.13
CA ALA A 155 5.16 14.44 7.22
C ALA A 155 4.89 15.20 8.54
N ASP A 156 4.37 16.43 8.46
CA ASP A 156 4.04 17.27 9.60
C ASP A 156 2.71 16.91 10.32
N GLN A 157 1.86 16.06 9.72
CA GLN A 157 0.63 15.55 10.36
C GLN A 157 0.84 14.26 11.17
N GLN A 158 2.05 13.68 11.15
CA GLN A 158 2.39 12.47 11.92
C GLN A 158 2.29 12.69 13.44
N HIS A 159 2.24 13.94 13.91
CA HIS A 159 2.18 14.24 15.34
C HIS A 159 0.78 14.21 15.97
N ILE A 160 -0.31 14.20 15.18
CA ILE A 160 -1.68 14.29 15.73
C ILE A 160 -2.39 12.93 15.70
N HIS A 161 -2.25 12.13 14.64
CA HIS A 161 -3.00 10.86 14.54
C HIS A 161 -2.47 9.76 15.47
N SER A 162 -1.15 9.65 15.67
CA SER A 162 -0.58 8.74 16.69
C SER A 162 -1.06 9.09 18.10
N TYR A 163 -1.31 10.38 18.38
CA TYR A 163 -1.75 10.81 19.71
C TYR A 163 -3.21 10.44 19.99
N VAL A 164 -4.10 10.54 19.01
CA VAL A 164 -5.54 10.23 19.19
C VAL A 164 -5.78 8.73 19.40
N GLU A 165 -5.10 7.85 18.66
CA GLU A 165 -5.26 6.40 18.83
C GLU A 165 -4.66 5.92 20.16
N LYS A 166 -3.47 6.41 20.54
CA LYS A 166 -2.87 6.13 21.87
C LYS A 166 -3.70 6.67 23.04
N VAL A 167 -4.49 7.72 22.86
CA VAL A 167 -5.39 8.28 23.89
C VAL A 167 -6.71 7.50 23.94
N THR A 168 -7.15 6.92 22.83
CA THR A 168 -8.36 6.09 22.80
C THR A 168 -8.16 4.78 23.60
N ASP A 169 -7.00 4.14 23.47
CA ASP A 169 -6.68 2.94 24.27
C ASP A 169 -6.29 3.25 25.71
N ARG A 170 -5.66 4.40 25.95
CA ARG A 170 -5.37 4.90 27.28
C ARG A 170 -6.44 5.89 27.71
N ASN A 171 -7.62 5.37 28.04
CA ASN A 171 -8.62 6.04 28.87
C ASN A 171 -8.03 6.34 30.27
N LEU A 172 -7.11 7.30 30.35
CA LEU A 172 -6.58 7.88 31.57
C LEU A 172 -7.70 8.54 32.39
N VAL A 173 -8.78 8.94 31.72
CA VAL A 173 -10.00 9.48 32.35
C VAL A 173 -10.74 8.40 33.16
N ASP A 174 -10.77 7.14 32.72
CA ASP A 174 -11.46 6.07 33.45
C ASP A 174 -10.69 5.61 34.69
N ASN A 175 -9.35 5.52 34.61
CA ASN A 175 -8.53 5.12 35.76
C ASN A 175 -8.49 6.20 36.87
N ALA A 176 -8.42 7.48 36.49
CA ALA A 176 -8.42 8.58 37.46
C ALA A 176 -9.77 8.77 38.18
N THR A 177 -10.88 8.43 37.52
CA THR A 177 -12.22 8.53 38.12
C THR A 177 -12.52 7.34 39.05
N CYS A 178 -11.92 6.17 38.78
CA CYS A 178 -12.02 4.99 39.65
C CYS A 178 -11.25 5.18 40.98
N GLN A 179 -10.04 5.77 40.93
CA GLN A 179 -9.23 6.05 42.12
C GLN A 179 -9.86 7.10 43.05
N ARG A 180 -10.55 8.12 42.52
CA ARG A 180 -11.19 9.17 43.35
C ARG A 180 -12.37 8.66 44.20
N ARG A 181 -13.10 7.62 43.77
CA ARG A 181 -14.23 7.07 44.54
C ARG A 181 -13.79 6.17 45.70
N LEU A 182 -12.66 5.48 45.58
CA LEU A 182 -12.07 4.67 46.65
C LEU A 182 -11.60 5.53 47.85
N CYS A 183 -11.02 6.70 47.58
CA CYS A 183 -10.55 7.59 48.64
C CYS A 183 -11.69 8.28 49.43
N ILE A 184 -12.81 8.61 48.78
CA ILE A 184 -13.97 9.23 49.43
C ILE A 184 -14.69 8.21 50.35
N GLY A 185 -14.73 6.94 49.97
CA GLY A 185 -15.32 5.88 50.81
C GLY A 185 -14.56 5.63 52.11
N LEU A 186 -13.23 5.69 52.10
CA LEU A 186 -12.40 5.43 53.28
C LEU A 186 -12.50 6.54 54.34
N PHE A 187 -12.66 7.80 53.91
CA PHE A 187 -12.86 8.95 54.81
C PHE A 187 -14.21 8.90 55.54
N ALA A 188 -15.28 8.40 54.89
CA ALA A 188 -16.60 8.29 55.50
C ALA A 188 -16.64 7.24 56.63
N VAL A 189 -15.86 6.16 56.51
CA VAL A 189 -15.74 5.13 57.55
C VAL A 189 -14.99 5.67 58.78
N PHE A 190 -13.91 6.43 58.59
CA PHE A 190 -13.18 7.07 59.70
C PHE A 190 -14.02 8.14 60.43
N ALA A 191 -14.82 8.92 59.70
CA ALA A 191 -15.70 9.93 60.31
C ALA A 191 -16.84 9.30 61.12
N ALA A 192 -17.36 8.15 60.71
CA ALA A 192 -18.43 7.45 61.44
C ALA A 192 -17.92 6.77 62.73
N VAL A 193 -16.69 6.25 62.73
CA VAL A 193 -16.05 5.65 63.92
C VAL A 193 -15.75 6.70 64.99
N TRP A 194 -15.43 7.95 64.60
CA TRP A 194 -15.19 9.04 65.54
C TRP A 194 -16.49 9.67 66.11
N ALA A 195 -17.66 9.31 65.56
CA ALA A 195 -18.95 9.93 65.89
C ALA A 195 -19.95 9.00 66.60
N GLU A 196 -19.56 7.77 66.95
CA GLU A 196 -20.41 6.77 67.65
C GLU A 196 -21.86 6.65 67.11
N LYS A 197 -22.03 6.76 65.78
CA LYS A 197 -23.33 6.53 65.13
C LYS A 197 -23.36 5.13 64.52
N PRO A 198 -24.46 4.37 64.68
CA PRO A 198 -24.57 3.05 64.06
C PRO A 198 -24.57 3.18 62.53
N LEU A 199 -23.62 2.53 61.86
CA LEU A 199 -23.62 2.38 60.40
C LEU A 199 -24.84 1.55 60.00
N ASN A 200 -25.82 2.17 59.35
CA ASN A 200 -26.91 1.45 58.71
C ASN A 200 -26.47 1.04 57.29
N THR A 201 -26.20 -0.25 57.10
CA THR A 201 -25.62 -0.88 55.90
C THR A 201 -26.57 -0.94 54.69
N ALA A 202 -27.44 0.05 54.51
CA ALA A 202 -28.42 0.10 53.41
C ALA A 202 -28.08 1.12 52.32
N ASN A 203 -27.09 2.00 52.53
CA ASN A 203 -26.74 3.08 51.59
C ASN A 203 -25.28 3.04 51.11
N LEU A 204 -24.64 1.87 51.11
CA LEU A 204 -23.40 1.69 50.36
C LEU A 204 -23.76 1.51 48.87
N PRO A 205 -23.30 2.41 47.97
CA PRO A 205 -23.48 2.19 46.54
C PRO A 205 -22.67 0.95 46.15
N ILE A 206 -23.39 -0.12 45.78
CA ILE A 206 -22.82 -1.32 45.18
C ILE A 206 -22.05 -0.89 43.94
N ILE A 207 -20.76 -1.16 43.93
CA ILE A 207 -19.85 -0.83 42.84
C ILE A 207 -20.10 -1.84 41.71
N THR A 208 -20.97 -1.50 40.77
CA THR A 208 -21.03 -2.19 39.48
C THR A 208 -20.55 -1.24 38.40
N CYS A 209 -19.37 -1.53 37.84
CA CYS A 209 -18.83 -0.85 36.67
C CYS A 209 -19.64 -1.25 35.43
N ALA A 210 -20.72 -0.51 35.13
CA ALA A 210 -21.40 -0.63 33.85
C ALA A 210 -20.60 0.12 32.77
N LYS A 211 -20.07 -0.62 31.77
CA LYS A 211 -19.52 -0.04 30.54
C LYS A 211 -20.62 0.76 29.83
N LYS A 212 -20.58 2.10 29.92
CA LYS A 212 -21.47 2.97 29.14
C LYS A 212 -20.86 3.11 27.74
N LYS A 213 -21.43 2.42 26.76
CA LYS A 213 -21.11 2.62 25.34
C LYS A 213 -21.53 4.04 24.96
N VAL A 214 -20.57 4.92 24.65
CA VAL A 214 -20.83 6.28 24.17
C VAL A 214 -21.18 6.18 22.68
N THR A 215 -22.43 6.48 22.33
CA THR A 215 -22.83 6.72 20.94
C THR A 215 -22.49 8.16 20.60
N ILE A 216 -21.62 8.37 19.62
CA ILE A 216 -21.27 9.70 19.11
C ILE A 216 -22.39 10.16 18.16
N PRO A 217 -23.01 11.34 18.35
CA PRO A 217 -24.04 11.85 17.44
C PRO A 217 -23.41 12.38 16.14
N ASP A 218 -24.03 12.05 15.01
CA ASP A 218 -23.68 12.50 13.66
C ASP A 218 -23.50 14.02 13.57
N ALA A 219 -22.46 14.42 12.83
CA ALA A 219 -22.10 15.81 12.57
C ALA A 219 -23.20 16.51 11.77
N LYS A 220 -23.81 17.53 12.38
CA LYS A 220 -24.79 18.44 11.76
C LYS A 220 -24.07 19.32 10.72
N LYS A 221 -24.38 19.12 9.44
CA LYS A 221 -24.00 20.02 8.33
C LYS A 221 -24.56 21.42 8.60
N THR A 222 -23.67 22.38 8.86
CA THR A 222 -24.00 23.80 9.02
C THR A 222 -24.07 24.48 7.66
N ASP A 223 -25.26 24.93 7.28
CA ASP A 223 -25.50 25.87 6.20
C ASP A 223 -25.00 27.27 6.60
N LEU A 224 -24.37 27.96 5.64
CA LEU A 224 -23.84 29.31 5.74
C LEU A 224 -24.94 30.35 5.41
N PRO A 225 -25.13 31.44 6.19
CA PRO A 225 -25.88 32.62 5.75
C PRO A 225 -24.92 33.62 5.08
N THR A 226 -25.28 34.49 4.14
CA THR A 226 -26.22 35.63 4.15
C THR A 226 -26.16 36.19 2.70
N ALA A 227 -27.17 36.81 2.08
CA ALA A 227 -27.69 38.14 2.39
C ALA A 227 -28.81 38.52 1.43
N ASN A 228 -29.82 39.21 1.96
CA ASN A 228 -30.82 39.97 1.21
C ASN A 228 -30.31 41.41 1.00
N VAL A 229 -30.50 42.00 -0.18
CA VAL A 229 -30.70 43.45 -0.36
C VAL A 229 -31.61 43.69 -1.57
N ALA A 230 -32.72 44.39 -1.30
CA ALA A 230 -33.60 45.22 -2.15
C ALA A 230 -34.22 44.63 -3.43
#